data_AF-A0A9R1K5C8-F1
#
_entry.id   AF-A0A9R1K5C8-F1
#
_cell.length_a   1.000
_cell.length_b   1.000
_cell.length_c   1.000
_cell.angle_alpha   90.00
_cell.angle_beta   90.00
_cell.angle_gamma   90.00
#
_symmetry.space_group_name_H-M   'P 1'
#
loop_
_entity.id
_entity.type
_entity.pdbx_description
1 polymer ?
#
loop_
_entity_poly.entity_id
_entity_poly.type
_entity_poly.pdbx_seq_one_letter_code
_entity_poly.pdbx_strand_id
1 'polypeptide(L)'
;MSGISAGKRLSEAGITDLLILEATDHVGGRMRKRNFGGVNVEMGANWVEGVNGGKMNPIWPLVNSTLKLRNFRSDFDGLAENVYKERGGVYDRAYVQKRLHRSNEVEEGGAKLSAKLRPSGQDDMSILTMQRLNNHLPNGPASPVDMILDYFKHDYEFAEPPRVTSLQNVVPLATFRDYVYFVADRRGYEAIVHHLAGQYLEADKSGNIVDPRLQLNKVVREISHSGSGVAVKTEDDKVYKADYVMVSTSVGVLQSDLIQFKPRLPAWKILSIYQFDMAVYTKIFVKFPRKFWPEGKGREFFLYASSRRGYYGVWRSLRRSTQAPTFSW
;
A
#
# COMPACT_ATOMS: atom_id res chain seq x y z
N MET A 1 9.80 -3.19 6.58
CA MET A 1 9.93 -1.76 6.95
C MET A 1 9.84 -1.56 8.47
N SER A 2 8.69 -1.78 9.10
CA SER A 2 8.48 -1.53 10.54
C SER A 2 9.48 -2.27 11.45
N GLY A 3 9.70 -3.57 11.24
CA GLY A 3 10.68 -4.34 12.02
C GLY A 3 12.10 -3.76 11.96
N ILE A 4 12.60 -3.46 10.75
CA ILE A 4 13.91 -2.82 10.56
C ILE A 4 13.98 -1.43 11.18
N SER A 5 12.93 -0.61 11.05
CA SER A 5 12.89 0.72 11.66
C SER A 5 12.85 0.66 13.19
N ALA A 6 12.14 -0.32 13.76
CA ALA A 6 12.09 -0.52 15.20
C ALA A 6 13.46 -0.96 15.74
N GLY A 7 14.12 -1.92 15.08
CA GLY A 7 15.48 -2.34 15.41
C GLY A 7 16.47 -1.17 15.37
N LYS A 8 16.41 -0.34 14.32
CA LYS A 8 17.22 0.88 14.23
C LYS A 8 16.97 1.81 15.42
N ARG A 9 15.71 2.09 15.75
CA ARG A 9 15.35 3.02 16.84
C ARG A 9 15.79 2.50 18.21
N LEU A 10 15.69 1.19 18.44
CA LEU A 10 16.18 0.53 19.66
C LEU A 10 17.70 0.62 19.75
N SER A 11 18.41 0.34 18.66
CA SER A 11 19.86 0.48 18.59
C SER A 11 20.31 1.92 18.88
N GLU A 12 19.61 2.93 18.34
CA GLU A 12 19.86 4.35 18.63
C GLU A 12 19.58 4.74 20.09
N ALA A 13 18.73 3.97 20.79
CA ALA A 13 18.48 4.12 22.22
C ALA A 13 19.50 3.37 23.10
N GLY A 14 20.48 2.67 22.50
CA GLY A 14 21.45 1.85 23.22
C GLY A 14 20.99 0.41 23.51
N ILE A 15 19.80 0.01 23.04
CA ILE A 15 19.32 -1.37 23.14
C ILE A 15 19.82 -2.11 21.89
N THR A 16 21.03 -2.65 21.98
CA THR A 16 21.74 -3.29 20.86
C THR A 16 21.70 -4.82 20.89
N ASP A 17 21.34 -5.41 22.04
CA ASP A 17 20.99 -6.83 22.17
C ASP A 17 19.62 -7.07 21.53
N LEU A 18 19.66 -7.29 20.22
CA LEU A 18 18.51 -7.43 19.36
C LEU A 18 18.62 -8.74 18.60
N LEU A 19 17.47 -9.38 18.38
CA LEU A 19 17.35 -10.51 17.46
C LEU A 19 16.14 -10.29 16.56
N ILE A 20 16.37 -10.26 15.25
CA ILE A 20 15.36 -10.07 14.22
C ILE A 20 15.16 -11.42 13.53
N LEU A 21 13.98 -12.01 13.74
CA LEU A 21 13.55 -13.26 13.10
C LEU A 21 12.65 -12.91 11.91
N GLU A 22 13.14 -13.15 10.70
CA GLU A 22 12.40 -12.90 9.45
C GLU A 22 12.00 -14.23 8.82
N ALA A 23 10.72 -14.37 8.51
CA ALA A 23 10.15 -15.62 8.00
C ALA A 23 10.70 -15.99 6.63
N THR A 24 10.95 -14.99 5.78
CA THR A 24 11.43 -15.19 4.40
C THR A 24 12.96 -15.20 4.33
N ASP A 25 13.47 -15.47 3.13
CA ASP A 25 14.90 -15.42 2.78
C ASP A 25 15.42 -14.00 2.50
N HIS A 26 14.65 -12.96 2.84
CA HIS A 26 15.03 -11.57 2.57
C HIS A 26 14.35 -10.57 3.53
N VAL A 27 14.96 -9.40 3.73
CA VAL A 27 14.29 -8.26 4.35
C VAL A 27 13.46 -7.48 3.32
N GLY A 28 12.52 -6.66 3.79
CA GLY A 28 11.71 -5.78 2.94
C GLY A 28 10.21 -6.03 3.10
N GLY A 29 9.81 -7.30 3.18
CA GLY A 29 8.41 -7.71 3.31
C GLY A 29 7.59 -7.23 2.12
N ARG A 30 6.56 -6.41 2.36
CA ARG A 30 5.66 -5.86 1.31
C ARG A 30 6.29 -4.78 0.42
N MET A 31 7.55 -4.42 0.64
CA MET A 31 8.38 -3.69 -0.32
C MET A 31 9.30 -4.70 -0.98
N ARG A 32 8.94 -5.17 -2.18
CA ARG A 32 9.62 -6.29 -2.82
C ARG A 32 9.59 -6.18 -4.33
N LYS A 33 10.77 -6.22 -4.95
CA LYS A 33 10.89 -6.32 -6.41
C LYS A 33 10.93 -7.77 -6.88
N ARG A 34 10.55 -8.01 -8.14
CA ARG A 34 10.78 -9.26 -8.87
C ARG A 34 11.19 -8.97 -10.32
N ASN A 35 11.94 -9.88 -10.92
CA ASN A 35 12.21 -9.82 -12.35
C ASN A 35 10.97 -10.27 -13.13
N PHE A 36 10.52 -9.45 -14.06
CA PHE A 36 9.44 -9.75 -14.98
C PHE A 36 9.84 -9.28 -16.38
N GLY A 37 9.91 -10.19 -17.35
CA GLY A 37 10.16 -9.83 -18.74
C GLY A 37 11.50 -9.11 -19.00
N GLY A 38 12.52 -9.30 -18.16
CA GLY A 38 13.83 -8.68 -18.26
C GLY A 38 14.01 -7.37 -17.49
N VAL A 39 13.01 -6.95 -16.70
CA VAL A 39 13.05 -5.74 -15.87
C VAL A 39 12.64 -6.06 -14.43
N ASN A 40 13.10 -5.26 -13.47
CA ASN A 40 12.64 -5.38 -12.09
C ASN A 40 11.37 -4.53 -11.91
N VAL A 41 10.31 -5.14 -11.42
CA VAL A 41 9.01 -4.52 -11.08
C VAL A 41 8.69 -4.75 -9.61
N GLU A 42 7.91 -3.86 -9.00
CA GLU A 42 7.49 -4.02 -7.61
C GLU A 42 6.25 -4.92 -7.51
N MET A 43 6.31 -5.92 -6.64
CA MET A 43 5.19 -6.80 -6.31
C MET A 43 4.25 -6.20 -5.27
N GLY A 44 4.75 -5.26 -4.46
CA GLY A 44 4.00 -4.59 -3.40
C GLY A 44 4.01 -3.08 -3.56
N ALA A 45 4.44 -2.37 -2.51
CA ALA A 45 4.50 -0.91 -2.52
C ALA A 45 5.31 -0.40 -3.71
N ASN A 46 4.81 0.64 -4.39
CA ASN A 46 5.43 1.14 -5.62
C ASN A 46 5.43 2.67 -5.73
N TRP A 47 4.80 3.38 -4.78
CA TRP A 47 4.75 4.83 -4.73
C TRP A 47 5.31 5.37 -3.42
N VAL A 48 5.89 6.57 -3.49
CA VAL A 48 5.94 7.49 -2.35
C VAL A 48 4.71 8.38 -2.44
N GLU A 49 3.80 8.25 -1.49
CA GLU A 49 2.54 8.96 -1.48
C GLU A 49 2.57 10.12 -0.48
N GLY A 50 2.00 11.28 -0.85
CA GLY A 50 2.03 12.47 -0.01
C GLY A 50 3.34 13.23 -0.10
N VAL A 51 3.68 13.76 -1.28
CA VAL A 51 4.91 14.52 -1.54
C VAL A 51 4.58 15.98 -1.89
N ASN A 52 5.46 16.91 -1.52
CA ASN A 52 5.33 18.37 -1.69
C ASN A 52 4.22 19.05 -0.87
N GLY A 53 3.68 18.38 0.15
CA GLY A 53 2.77 19.00 1.10
C GLY A 53 3.47 19.83 2.19
N GLY A 54 2.69 20.50 3.03
CA GLY A 54 3.22 21.32 4.14
C GLY A 54 3.96 20.56 5.27
N LYS A 55 4.11 19.24 5.19
CA LYS A 55 4.97 18.43 6.07
C LYS A 55 5.76 17.47 5.20
N MET A 56 7.05 17.29 5.50
CA MET A 56 7.91 16.38 4.76
C MET A 56 7.53 14.92 5.06
N ASN A 57 7.24 14.14 4.01
CA ASN A 57 7.13 12.68 4.15
C ASN A 57 8.53 12.11 4.46
N PRO A 58 8.73 11.34 5.54
CA PRO A 58 10.05 10.85 5.95
C PRO A 58 10.71 9.90 4.94
N ILE A 59 9.93 9.27 4.05
CA ILE A 59 10.44 8.39 2.99
C ILE A 59 10.98 9.19 1.81
N TRP A 60 10.46 10.40 1.56
CA TRP A 60 10.80 11.17 0.36
C TRP A 60 12.28 11.57 0.27
N PRO A 61 12.93 12.09 1.32
CA PRO A 61 14.37 12.38 1.28
C PRO A 61 15.22 11.13 1.02
N LEU A 62 14.84 9.98 1.57
CA LEU A 62 15.55 8.71 1.35
C LEU A 62 15.50 8.30 -0.12
N VAL A 63 14.31 8.40 -0.74
CA VAL A 63 14.12 8.09 -2.16
C VAL A 63 14.84 9.08 -3.06
N ASN A 64 14.58 10.37 -2.87
CA ASN A 64 14.91 11.39 -3.85
C ASN A 64 16.34 11.95 -3.69
N SER A 65 16.83 12.04 -2.45
CA SER A 65 18.11 12.70 -2.14
C SER A 65 19.20 11.70 -1.75
N THR A 66 18.93 10.81 -0.80
CA THR A 66 19.94 9.88 -0.24
C THR A 66 20.26 8.76 -1.23
N LEU A 67 19.25 8.02 -1.66
CA LEU A 67 19.43 6.87 -2.56
C LEU A 67 19.31 7.26 -4.04
N LYS A 68 18.69 8.42 -4.32
CA LYS A 68 18.40 8.89 -5.68
C LYS A 68 17.77 7.78 -6.53
N LEU A 69 16.76 7.10 -5.97
CA LEU A 69 16.03 6.07 -6.68
C LEU A 69 15.29 6.72 -7.84
N ARG A 70 15.45 6.16 -9.05
CA ARG A 70 14.69 6.61 -10.23
C ARG A 70 13.20 6.57 -9.91
N ASN A 71 12.55 7.72 -10.02
CA ASN A 71 11.14 7.88 -9.70
C ASN A 71 10.48 8.88 -10.66
N PHE A 72 9.15 8.83 -10.75
CA PHE A 72 8.36 9.68 -11.63
C PHE A 72 7.10 10.16 -10.92
N ARG A 73 6.81 11.46 -10.99
CA ARG A 73 5.50 11.98 -10.57
C ARG A 73 4.41 11.33 -11.40
N SER A 74 3.41 10.74 -10.76
CA SER A 74 2.22 10.24 -11.46
C SER A 74 1.35 11.41 -11.87
N ASP A 75 0.82 11.35 -13.09
CA ASP A 75 -0.03 12.39 -13.66
C ASP A 75 -1.39 11.76 -14.02
N PHE A 76 -2.43 12.28 -13.39
CA PHE A 76 -3.80 11.82 -13.56
C PHE A 76 -4.67 12.81 -14.35
N ASP A 77 -4.11 13.92 -14.84
CA ASP A 77 -4.87 14.98 -15.53
C ASP A 77 -5.50 14.48 -16.84
N GLY A 78 -4.89 13.46 -17.45
CA GLY A 78 -5.38 12.82 -18.68
C GLY A 78 -6.57 11.87 -18.49
N LEU A 79 -7.04 11.61 -17.27
CA LEU A 79 -7.98 10.51 -17.00
C LEU A 79 -9.28 10.62 -17.83
N ALA A 80 -9.83 11.83 -17.98
CA ALA A 80 -11.06 12.06 -18.73
C ALA A 80 -10.97 11.69 -20.22
N GLU A 81 -9.77 11.68 -20.79
CA GLU A 81 -9.50 11.31 -22.20
C GLU A 81 -9.22 9.81 -22.39
N ASN A 82 -9.23 9.04 -21.30
CA ASN A 82 -8.72 7.68 -21.25
C ASN A 82 -9.69 6.71 -20.56
N VAL A 83 -11.01 6.96 -20.62
CA VAL A 83 -12.01 6.00 -20.15
C VAL A 83 -12.55 5.21 -21.33
N TYR A 84 -12.17 3.95 -21.43
CA TYR A 84 -12.59 3.02 -22.46
C TYR A 84 -13.97 2.44 -22.15
N LYS A 85 -14.79 2.31 -23.19
CA LYS A 85 -16.07 1.60 -23.17
C LYS A 85 -15.82 0.10 -23.15
N GLU A 86 -16.76 -0.64 -22.57
CA GLU A 86 -16.76 -2.12 -22.58
C GLU A 86 -16.69 -2.70 -24.01
N ARG A 87 -17.34 -2.05 -24.99
CA ARG A 87 -17.38 -2.51 -26.39
C ARG A 87 -16.45 -1.73 -27.33
N GLY A 88 -15.37 -1.17 -26.79
CA GLY A 88 -14.31 -0.51 -27.57
C GLY A 88 -14.50 1.00 -27.77
N GLY A 89 -13.37 1.67 -27.99
CA GLY A 89 -13.29 3.14 -28.05
C GLY A 89 -13.36 3.81 -26.68
N VAL A 90 -13.07 5.11 -26.64
CA VAL A 90 -13.18 5.93 -25.42
C VAL A 90 -14.52 6.65 -25.35
N TYR A 91 -14.95 7.02 -24.14
CA TYR A 91 -16.04 7.97 -23.95
C TYR A 91 -15.64 9.38 -24.41
N ASP A 92 -16.65 10.21 -24.70
CA ASP A 92 -16.44 11.63 -24.93
C ASP A 92 -15.83 12.29 -23.67
N ARG A 93 -14.83 13.15 -23.87
CA ARG A 93 -14.08 13.79 -22.77
C ARG A 93 -14.99 14.64 -21.90
N ALA A 94 -15.86 15.45 -22.49
CA ALA A 94 -16.75 16.34 -21.73
C ALA A 94 -17.75 15.55 -20.89
N TYR A 95 -18.25 14.43 -21.43
CA TYR A 95 -19.12 13.49 -20.72
C TYR A 95 -18.45 12.88 -19.49
N VAL A 96 -17.17 12.49 -19.57
CA VAL A 96 -16.41 11.95 -18.43
C VAL A 96 -16.05 13.06 -17.44
N GLN A 97 -15.60 14.22 -17.94
CA GLN A 97 -15.21 15.35 -17.10
C GLN A 97 -16.35 15.81 -16.18
N LYS A 98 -17.58 15.86 -16.70
CA LYS A 98 -18.77 16.22 -15.91
C LYS A 98 -18.98 15.28 -14.71
N ARG A 99 -18.69 13.98 -14.89
CA ARG A 99 -18.83 12.96 -13.83
C ARG A 99 -17.71 13.04 -12.81
N LEU A 100 -16.48 13.30 -13.26
CA LEU A 100 -15.35 13.58 -12.37
C LEU A 100 -15.63 14.80 -11.50
N HIS A 101 -16.13 15.90 -12.08
CA HIS A 101 -16.52 17.09 -11.32
C HIS A 101 -17.56 16.75 -10.26
N ARG A 102 -18.62 16.03 -10.64
CA ARG A 102 -19.65 15.62 -9.68
C ARG A 102 -19.09 14.74 -8.56
N SER A 103 -18.21 13.78 -8.89
CA SER A 103 -17.54 12.92 -7.90
C SER A 103 -16.66 13.71 -6.93
N ASN A 104 -16.00 14.78 -7.42
CA ASN A 104 -15.20 15.67 -6.58
C ASN A 104 -16.08 16.52 -5.65
N GLU A 105 -17.17 17.10 -6.15
CA GLU A 105 -18.14 17.83 -5.31
C GLU A 105 -18.70 16.96 -4.18
N VAL A 106 -19.01 15.68 -4.47
CA VAL A 106 -19.52 14.73 -3.48
C VAL A 106 -18.48 14.44 -2.40
N GLU A 107 -17.22 14.24 -2.78
CA GLU A 107 -16.13 14.04 -1.83
C GLU A 107 -15.83 15.29 -1.00
N GLU A 108 -15.84 16.48 -1.60
CA GLU A 108 -15.69 17.75 -0.87
C GLU A 108 -16.81 17.93 0.16
N GLY A 109 -18.05 17.57 -0.20
CA GLY A 109 -19.17 17.49 0.74
C GLY A 109 -18.91 16.49 1.85
N GLY A 110 -18.34 15.32 1.52
CA GLY A 110 -17.94 14.29 2.47
C GLY A 110 -16.86 14.75 3.45
N ALA A 111 -15.84 15.47 2.99
CA ALA A 111 -14.80 16.03 3.84
C ALA A 111 -15.37 17.07 4.83
N LYS A 112 -16.30 17.91 4.37
CA LYS A 112 -17.02 18.88 5.23
C LYS A 112 -17.89 18.19 6.27
N LEU A 113 -18.51 17.06 5.92
CA LEU A 113 -19.29 16.24 6.85
C LEU A 113 -18.38 15.57 7.88
N SER A 114 -17.33 14.89 7.42
CA SER A 114 -16.35 14.18 8.24
C SER A 114 -15.74 15.07 9.33
N ALA A 115 -15.39 16.31 8.99
CA ALA A 115 -14.85 17.29 9.93
C ALA A 115 -15.80 17.67 11.08
N LYS A 116 -17.10 17.37 10.97
CA LYS A 116 -18.13 17.62 11.99
C LYS A 116 -18.47 16.39 12.83
N LEU A 117 -17.99 15.21 12.45
CA LEU A 117 -18.30 13.96 13.16
C LEU A 117 -17.60 13.93 14.52
N ARG A 118 -18.26 13.33 15.52
CA ARG A 118 -17.70 13.21 16.87
C ARG A 118 -16.42 12.36 16.85
N PRO A 119 -15.34 12.77 17.54
CA PRO A 119 -14.10 11.99 17.60
C PRO A 119 -14.23 10.59 18.20
N SER A 120 -15.33 10.29 18.89
CA SER A 120 -15.63 8.96 19.43
C SER A 120 -15.93 7.91 18.34
N GLY A 121 -16.14 8.32 17.08
CA GLY A 121 -16.54 7.43 15.99
C GLY A 121 -18.03 7.06 15.99
N GLN A 122 -18.81 7.57 16.95
CA GLN A 122 -20.22 7.17 17.11
C GLN A 122 -21.14 7.60 15.95
N ASP A 123 -20.77 8.63 15.20
CA ASP A 123 -21.52 9.12 14.02
C ASP A 123 -20.87 8.70 12.70
N ASP A 124 -19.84 7.86 12.75
CA ASP A 124 -19.14 7.46 11.54
C ASP A 124 -20.05 6.61 10.64
N MET A 125 -19.75 6.65 9.35
CA MET A 125 -20.49 5.97 8.31
C MET A 125 -19.55 5.53 7.20
N SER A 126 -20.02 4.64 6.32
CA SER A 126 -19.24 4.31 5.13
C SER A 126 -19.19 5.49 4.15
N ILE A 127 -18.16 5.56 3.31
CA ILE A 127 -18.10 6.52 2.19
C ILE A 127 -19.35 6.40 1.31
N LEU A 128 -19.84 5.19 1.02
CA LEU A 128 -21.07 4.99 0.24
C LEU A 128 -22.32 5.65 0.88
N THR A 129 -22.44 5.63 2.21
CA THR A 129 -23.56 6.30 2.90
C THR A 129 -23.47 7.81 2.71
N MET A 130 -22.27 8.39 2.78
CA MET A 130 -22.03 9.79 2.45
C MET A 130 -22.34 10.10 0.98
N GLN A 131 -21.93 9.24 0.04
CA GLN A 131 -22.23 9.40 -1.38
C GLN A 131 -23.75 9.41 -1.64
N ARG A 132 -24.51 8.55 -0.97
CA ARG A 132 -25.99 8.52 -1.06
C ARG A 132 -26.60 9.80 -0.51
N LEU A 133 -26.13 10.28 0.64
CA LEU A 133 -26.59 11.50 1.27
C LEU A 133 -26.38 12.73 0.36
N ASN A 134 -25.17 12.91 -0.19
CA ASN A 134 -24.85 14.07 -1.03
C ASN A 134 -25.54 14.02 -2.41
N ASN A 135 -25.82 12.82 -2.94
CA ASN A 135 -26.50 12.67 -4.23
C ASN A 135 -28.02 12.57 -4.13
N HIS A 136 -28.59 12.41 -2.94
CA HIS A 136 -30.02 12.15 -2.74
C HIS A 136 -30.49 10.93 -3.55
N LEU A 137 -29.67 9.88 -3.57
CA LEU A 137 -29.94 8.63 -4.29
C LEU A 137 -29.96 7.43 -3.33
N PRO A 138 -30.76 6.39 -3.62
CA PRO A 138 -30.78 5.18 -2.80
C PRO A 138 -29.54 4.29 -3.00
N ASN A 139 -28.68 4.63 -3.98
CA ASN A 139 -27.47 3.90 -4.36
C ASN A 139 -26.30 4.86 -4.59
N GLY A 140 -25.09 4.30 -4.64
CA GLY A 140 -23.89 5.00 -5.08
C GLY A 140 -23.73 4.98 -6.61
N PRO A 141 -22.53 5.32 -7.11
CA PRO A 141 -22.19 5.22 -8.54
C PRO A 141 -22.60 3.87 -9.15
N ALA A 142 -23.47 3.90 -10.16
CA ALA A 142 -24.13 2.69 -10.70
C ALA A 142 -23.97 2.48 -12.21
N SER A 143 -23.68 3.54 -12.99
CA SER A 143 -23.36 3.37 -14.40
C SER A 143 -21.92 2.85 -14.57
N PRO A 144 -21.57 2.16 -15.68
CA PRO A 144 -20.20 1.67 -15.89
C PRO A 144 -19.11 2.74 -15.74
N VAL A 145 -19.39 3.97 -16.21
CA VAL A 145 -18.46 5.09 -16.09
C VAL A 145 -18.39 5.61 -14.67
N ASP A 146 -19.52 5.79 -13.98
CA ASP A 146 -19.49 6.29 -12.61
C ASP A 146 -18.83 5.27 -11.67
N MET A 147 -19.07 3.97 -11.88
CA MET A 147 -18.46 2.89 -11.11
C MET A 147 -16.95 2.83 -11.27
N ILE A 148 -16.40 3.00 -12.48
CA ILE A 148 -14.93 2.96 -12.65
C ILE A 148 -14.25 4.22 -12.12
N LEU A 149 -14.90 5.38 -12.19
CA LEU A 149 -14.38 6.61 -11.59
C LEU A 149 -14.41 6.53 -10.06
N ASP A 150 -15.46 5.95 -9.49
CA ASP A 150 -15.59 5.65 -8.06
C ASP A 150 -14.53 4.63 -7.61
N TYR A 151 -14.35 3.56 -8.37
CA TYR A 151 -13.31 2.55 -8.12
C TYR A 151 -11.91 3.17 -8.17
N PHE A 152 -11.60 3.99 -9.18
CA PHE A 152 -10.31 4.65 -9.31
C PHE A 152 -10.02 5.60 -8.13
N LYS A 153 -11.07 6.19 -7.54
CA LYS A 153 -10.96 7.14 -6.44
C LYS A 153 -10.83 6.49 -5.07
N HIS A 154 -11.46 5.33 -4.88
CA HIS A 154 -11.54 4.68 -3.56
C HIS A 154 -10.88 3.31 -3.57
N ASP A 155 -11.36 2.34 -4.35
CA ASP A 155 -10.82 0.97 -4.34
C ASP A 155 -9.38 0.89 -4.84
N TYR A 156 -8.99 1.71 -5.82
CA TYR A 156 -7.61 1.75 -6.30
C TYR A 156 -6.63 2.23 -5.21
N GLU A 157 -7.14 2.98 -4.23
CA GLU A 157 -6.36 3.51 -3.11
C GLU A 157 -6.41 2.58 -1.88
N PHE A 158 -7.62 2.21 -1.46
CA PHE A 158 -7.86 1.46 -0.22
C PHE A 158 -7.99 -0.05 -0.43
N ALA A 159 -7.99 -0.52 -1.69
CA ALA A 159 -8.21 -1.91 -2.08
C ALA A 159 -9.55 -2.52 -1.62
N GLU A 160 -10.48 -1.68 -1.19
CA GLU A 160 -11.82 -2.05 -0.72
C GLU A 160 -12.86 -1.02 -1.17
N PRO A 161 -14.14 -1.44 -1.31
CA PRO A 161 -15.18 -0.55 -1.82
C PRO A 161 -15.62 0.51 -0.80
N PRO A 162 -16.11 1.68 -1.26
CA PRO A 162 -16.63 2.76 -0.42
C PRO A 162 -17.69 2.35 0.62
N ARG A 163 -18.34 1.20 0.44
CA ARG A 163 -19.39 0.70 1.34
C ARG A 163 -18.88 0.07 2.63
N VAL A 164 -17.60 -0.29 2.69
CA VAL A 164 -16.97 -0.83 3.91
C VAL A 164 -15.98 0.16 4.54
N THR A 165 -15.46 1.10 3.75
CA THR A 165 -14.49 2.09 4.22
C THR A 165 -15.14 3.19 5.05
N SER A 166 -14.61 3.42 6.26
CA SER A 166 -14.97 4.52 7.16
C SER A 166 -14.74 5.88 6.51
N LEU A 167 -15.76 6.74 6.50
CA LEU A 167 -15.65 8.12 6.03
C LEU A 167 -14.70 8.92 6.92
N GLN A 168 -14.91 8.85 8.24
CA GLN A 168 -14.20 9.71 9.20
C GLN A 168 -12.69 9.51 9.17
N ASN A 169 -12.24 8.29 8.86
CA ASN A 169 -10.82 7.95 8.93
C ASN A 169 -10.06 8.11 7.61
N VAL A 170 -10.75 8.28 6.47
CA VAL A 170 -10.09 8.38 5.15
C VAL A 170 -10.49 9.58 4.31
N VAL A 171 -11.52 10.35 4.69
CA VAL A 171 -11.95 11.54 3.95
C VAL A 171 -11.96 12.77 4.89
N PRO A 172 -10.98 13.70 4.78
CA PRO A 172 -9.78 13.61 3.96
C PRO A 172 -8.74 12.65 4.56
N LEU A 173 -7.90 12.05 3.71
CA LEU A 173 -6.82 11.18 4.18
C LEU A 173 -5.61 12.02 4.62
N ALA A 174 -5.09 11.76 5.81
CA ALA A 174 -3.97 12.51 6.37
C ALA A 174 -2.68 12.42 5.53
N THR A 175 -2.47 11.30 4.82
CA THR A 175 -1.32 11.04 3.95
C THR A 175 -1.33 11.92 2.70
N PHE A 176 -2.49 12.14 2.09
CA PHE A 176 -2.55 12.79 0.78
C PHE A 176 -2.27 14.29 0.87
N ARG A 177 -1.16 14.66 0.22
CA ARG A 177 -0.81 16.02 -0.16
C ARG A 177 -0.20 15.99 -1.56
N ASP A 178 -0.71 16.87 -2.41
CA ASP A 178 -0.43 17.22 -3.81
C ASP A 178 0.02 16.11 -4.80
N TYR A 179 1.04 15.30 -4.51
CA TYR A 179 1.60 14.37 -5.50
C TYR A 179 2.00 12.99 -4.95
N VAL A 180 1.93 11.99 -5.84
CA VAL A 180 2.46 10.64 -5.64
C VAL A 180 3.55 10.35 -6.66
N TYR A 181 4.66 9.75 -6.20
CA TYR A 181 5.83 9.46 -7.03
C TYR A 181 6.04 7.96 -7.16
N PHE A 182 5.95 7.45 -8.39
CA PHE A 182 6.18 6.05 -8.70
C PHE A 182 7.68 5.74 -8.74
N VAL A 183 8.11 4.78 -7.93
CA VAL A 183 9.50 4.31 -7.88
C VAL A 183 9.72 3.26 -8.97
N ALA A 184 10.72 3.45 -9.82
CA ALA A 184 11.01 2.64 -10.99
C ALA A 184 12.52 2.45 -11.18
N ASP A 185 13.20 2.10 -10.09
CA ASP A 185 14.64 1.89 -10.02
C ASP A 185 14.96 0.39 -10.05
N ARG A 186 16.04 -0.02 -10.73
CA ARG A 186 16.46 -1.43 -10.79
C ARG A 186 16.86 -1.98 -9.42
N ARG A 187 17.30 -1.12 -8.50
CA ARG A 187 17.58 -1.47 -7.10
C ARG A 187 16.30 -1.85 -6.34
N GLY A 188 15.13 -1.41 -6.82
CA GLY A 188 13.83 -1.61 -6.21
C GLY A 188 13.56 -0.68 -5.03
N TYR A 189 12.29 -0.49 -4.69
CA TYR A 189 11.85 0.35 -3.58
C TYR A 189 12.30 -0.23 -2.23
N GLU A 190 12.46 -1.57 -2.18
CA GLU A 190 13.06 -2.30 -1.05
C GLU A 190 14.46 -1.77 -0.64
N ALA A 191 15.18 -1.08 -1.53
CA ALA A 191 16.49 -0.48 -1.24
C ALA A 191 16.47 0.46 -0.02
N ILE A 192 15.32 1.06 0.32
CA ILE A 192 15.16 1.87 1.54
C ILE A 192 15.28 1.02 2.79
N VAL A 193 14.68 -0.18 2.79
CA VAL A 193 14.76 -1.11 3.92
C VAL A 193 16.20 -1.57 4.11
N HIS A 194 16.90 -1.89 3.02
CA HIS A 194 18.33 -2.22 3.07
C HIS A 194 19.18 -1.06 3.58
N HIS A 195 18.91 0.17 3.13
CA HIS A 195 19.61 1.36 3.61
C HIS A 195 19.43 1.56 5.12
N LEU A 196 18.20 1.46 5.62
CA LEU A 196 17.92 1.59 7.05
C LEU A 196 18.55 0.46 7.87
N ALA A 197 18.55 -0.78 7.35
CA ALA A 197 19.17 -1.92 8.01
C ALA A 197 20.69 -1.73 8.14
N GLY A 198 21.37 -1.32 7.07
CA GLY A 198 22.82 -1.09 7.06
C GLY A 198 23.31 0.10 7.92
N GLN A 199 22.40 0.84 8.55
CA GLN A 199 22.77 1.89 9.52
C GLN A 199 23.04 1.37 10.93
N TYR A 200 22.61 0.14 11.25
CA TYR A 200 22.81 -0.45 12.57
C TYR A 200 23.13 -1.95 12.56
N LEU A 201 22.92 -2.63 11.43
CA LEU A 201 23.34 -4.02 11.20
C LEU A 201 24.60 -4.04 10.33
N GLU A 202 25.54 -4.92 10.69
CA GLU A 202 26.75 -5.18 9.90
C GLU A 202 26.40 -5.68 8.49
N ALA A 203 27.10 -5.13 7.49
CA ALA A 203 26.97 -5.50 6.09
C ALA A 203 28.34 -5.83 5.47
N ASP A 204 28.35 -6.74 4.50
CA ASP A 204 29.54 -7.07 3.73
C ASP A 204 29.88 -5.97 2.70
N LYS A 205 31.01 -6.14 2.01
CA LYS A 205 31.47 -5.22 0.96
C LYS A 205 30.50 -5.11 -0.23
N SER A 206 29.62 -6.09 -0.41
CA SER A 206 28.60 -6.13 -1.47
C SER A 206 27.28 -5.47 -1.02
N GLY A 207 27.20 -5.03 0.24
CA GLY A 207 26.00 -4.42 0.83
C GLY A 207 24.97 -5.43 1.33
N ASN A 208 25.31 -6.72 1.41
CA ASN A 208 24.44 -7.73 2.03
C ASN A 208 24.57 -7.63 3.54
N ILE A 209 23.44 -7.70 4.25
CA ILE A 209 23.44 -7.72 5.72
C ILE A 209 23.97 -9.09 6.16
N VAL A 210 25.06 -9.09 6.93
CA VAL A 210 25.71 -10.30 7.47
C VAL A 210 25.66 -10.36 8.99
N ASP A 211 25.04 -9.36 9.62
CA ASP A 211 24.89 -9.27 11.06
C ASP A 211 24.18 -10.49 11.65
N PRO A 212 24.78 -11.18 12.64
CA PRO A 212 24.18 -12.38 13.25
C PRO A 212 22.86 -12.09 13.97
N ARG A 213 22.57 -10.83 14.31
CA ARG A 213 21.29 -10.42 14.89
C ARG A 213 20.12 -10.51 13.92
N LEU A 214 20.38 -10.59 12.61
CA LEU A 214 19.34 -10.83 11.60
C LEU A 214 19.35 -12.29 11.17
N GLN A 215 18.28 -13.02 11.48
CA GLN A 215 18.10 -14.42 11.12
C GLN A 215 16.94 -14.56 10.13
N LEU A 216 17.29 -14.84 8.87
CA LEU A 216 16.35 -15.12 7.80
C LEU A 216 15.86 -16.58 7.88
N ASN A 217 14.76 -16.89 7.20
CA ASN A 217 14.11 -18.21 7.20
C ASN A 217 13.74 -18.69 8.63
N LYS A 218 13.34 -17.76 9.49
CA LYS A 218 12.88 -18.01 10.86
C LYS A 218 11.41 -17.67 10.98
N VAL A 219 10.57 -18.63 10.58
CA VAL A 219 9.12 -18.53 10.74
C VAL A 219 8.79 -18.70 12.22
N VAL A 220 8.40 -17.62 12.90
CA VAL A 220 7.90 -17.69 14.29
C VAL A 220 6.54 -18.38 14.30
N ARG A 221 6.36 -19.38 15.18
CA ARG A 221 5.11 -20.15 15.32
C ARG A 221 4.47 -20.00 16.69
N GLU A 222 5.25 -19.67 17.72
CA GLU A 222 4.72 -19.46 19.06
C GLU A 222 5.45 -18.33 19.78
N ILE A 223 4.69 -17.52 20.51
CA ILE A 223 5.18 -16.50 21.44
C ILE A 223 4.57 -16.80 22.80
N SER A 224 5.41 -17.23 23.73
CA SER A 224 5.08 -17.44 25.13
C SER A 224 5.59 -16.26 25.97
N HIS A 225 4.79 -15.70 26.88
CA HIS A 225 5.22 -14.60 27.75
C HIS A 225 4.77 -14.78 29.20
N SER A 226 5.54 -14.21 30.13
CA SER A 226 5.29 -14.24 31.57
C SER A 226 5.78 -12.96 32.23
N GLY A 227 5.71 -12.87 33.57
CA GLY A 227 6.27 -11.74 34.33
C GLY A 227 7.80 -11.63 34.26
N SER A 228 8.51 -12.68 33.82
CA SER A 228 9.98 -12.71 33.76
C SER A 228 10.54 -12.63 32.33
N GLY A 229 9.72 -12.30 31.33
CA GLY A 229 10.14 -12.14 29.93
C GLY A 229 9.36 -13.00 28.94
N VAL A 230 9.96 -13.22 27.78
CA VAL A 230 9.34 -13.88 26.61
C VAL A 230 10.18 -15.05 26.09
N ALA A 231 9.50 -16.04 25.53
CA ALA A 231 10.08 -17.14 24.78
C ALA A 231 9.42 -17.22 23.39
N VAL A 232 10.22 -17.22 22.34
CA VAL A 232 9.77 -17.26 20.95
C VAL A 232 10.23 -18.57 20.32
N LYS A 233 9.29 -19.37 19.81
CA LYS A 233 9.59 -20.63 19.13
C LYS A 233 9.38 -20.46 17.62
N THR A 234 10.35 -20.89 16.85
CA THR A 234 10.29 -20.93 15.38
C THR A 234 9.89 -22.33 14.88
N GLU A 235 9.52 -22.40 13.60
CA GLU A 235 9.05 -23.62 12.93
C GLU A 235 10.11 -24.72 12.87
N ASP A 236 11.39 -24.35 12.89
CA ASP A 236 12.53 -25.27 12.99
C ASP A 236 12.85 -25.68 14.44
N ASP A 237 11.87 -25.59 15.33
CA ASP A 237 11.91 -25.93 16.76
C ASP A 237 12.93 -25.15 17.62
N LYS A 238 13.60 -24.13 17.08
CA LYS A 238 14.47 -23.27 17.88
C LYS A 238 13.65 -22.39 18.82
N VAL A 239 14.19 -22.19 20.02
CA VAL A 239 13.58 -21.35 21.07
C VAL A 239 14.55 -20.25 21.44
N TYR A 240 14.05 -19.02 21.42
CA TYR A 240 14.78 -17.80 21.75
C TYR A 240 14.14 -17.17 22.99
N LYS A 241 14.95 -16.64 23.91
CA LYS A 241 14.49 -15.95 25.11
C LYS A 241 14.96 -14.50 25.09
N ALA A 242 14.11 -13.60 25.55
CA ALA A 242 14.41 -12.18 25.68
C ALA A 242 13.54 -11.55 26.77
N ASP A 243 13.83 -10.30 27.13
CA ASP A 243 12.98 -9.53 28.04
C ASP A 243 11.66 -9.09 27.36
N TYR A 244 11.73 -8.76 26.07
CA TYR A 244 10.60 -8.25 25.28
C TYR A 244 10.56 -8.85 23.87
N VAL A 245 9.37 -8.82 23.26
CA VAL A 245 9.17 -9.16 21.84
C VAL A 245 8.45 -8.03 21.12
N MET A 246 8.93 -7.67 19.93
CA MET A 246 8.27 -6.74 19.02
C MET A 246 7.72 -7.51 17.82
N VAL A 247 6.39 -7.55 17.67
CA VAL A 247 5.73 -8.25 16.55
C VAL A 247 5.46 -7.26 15.42
N SER A 248 6.08 -7.49 14.26
CA SER A 248 5.98 -6.59 13.09
C SER A 248 5.29 -7.21 11.87
N THR A 249 4.63 -8.35 12.07
CA THR A 249 3.87 -9.06 11.04
C THR A 249 2.66 -8.25 10.55
N SER A 250 2.09 -8.62 9.40
CA SER A 250 0.85 -7.98 8.93
C SER A 250 -0.33 -8.29 9.86
N VAL A 251 -1.37 -7.45 9.81
CA VAL A 251 -2.63 -7.73 10.50
C VAL A 251 -3.25 -9.04 10.01
N GLY A 252 -3.14 -9.37 8.71
CA GLY A 252 -3.56 -10.66 8.16
C GLY A 252 -2.84 -11.87 8.78
N VAL A 253 -1.55 -11.76 9.13
CA VAL A 253 -0.85 -12.82 9.88
C VAL A 253 -1.38 -12.93 11.31
N LEU A 254 -1.69 -11.81 11.97
CA LEU A 254 -2.30 -11.81 13.31
C LEU A 254 -3.74 -12.35 13.31
N GLN A 255 -4.45 -12.22 12.19
CA GLN A 255 -5.78 -12.79 11.95
C GLN A 255 -5.73 -14.28 11.57
N SER A 256 -4.56 -14.78 11.16
CA SER A 256 -4.33 -16.20 10.93
C SER A 256 -3.97 -16.93 12.22
N ASP A 257 -3.74 -18.24 12.12
CA ASP A 257 -3.25 -19.10 13.18
C ASP A 257 -1.73 -19.34 13.12
N LEU A 258 -1.00 -18.60 12.27
CA LEU A 258 0.44 -18.82 12.07
C LEU A 258 1.25 -18.68 13.37
N ILE A 259 0.93 -17.68 14.20
CA ILE A 259 1.59 -17.39 15.47
C ILE A 259 0.62 -17.66 16.63
N GLN A 260 0.93 -18.66 17.45
CA GLN A 260 0.22 -18.92 18.68
C GLN A 260 0.76 -18.04 19.82
N PHE A 261 -0.12 -17.32 20.53
CA PHE A 261 0.24 -16.58 21.74
C PHE A 261 -0.11 -17.39 22.99
N LYS A 262 0.82 -17.49 23.94
CA LYS A 262 0.64 -18.17 25.23
C LYS A 262 1.07 -17.26 26.41
N PRO A 263 0.17 -16.91 27.33
CA PRO A 263 -1.27 -17.11 27.28
C PRO A 263 -1.91 -16.46 26.05
N ARG A 264 -3.14 -16.88 25.73
CA ARG A 264 -3.89 -16.28 24.62
C ARG A 264 -4.03 -14.77 24.84
N LEU A 265 -3.91 -13.99 23.77
CA LEU A 265 -4.14 -12.56 23.83
C LEU A 265 -5.52 -12.25 24.45
N PRO A 266 -5.65 -11.17 25.23
CA PRO A 266 -6.91 -10.84 25.87
C PRO A 266 -7.99 -10.51 24.83
N ALA A 267 -9.25 -10.75 25.18
CA ALA A 267 -10.38 -10.61 24.27
C ALA A 267 -10.46 -9.23 23.59
N TRP A 268 -10.18 -8.15 24.33
CA TRP A 268 -10.18 -6.79 23.79
C TRP A 268 -9.16 -6.60 22.66
N LYS A 269 -7.99 -7.27 22.73
CA LYS A 269 -6.96 -7.20 21.70
C LYS A 269 -7.34 -8.04 20.48
N ILE A 270 -7.86 -9.24 20.72
CA ILE A 270 -8.36 -10.14 19.67
C ILE A 270 -9.46 -9.45 18.86
N LEU A 271 -10.42 -8.83 19.53
CA LEU A 271 -11.51 -8.12 18.87
C LEU A 271 -10.98 -7.01 17.96
N SER A 272 -10.00 -6.21 18.41
CA SER A 272 -9.38 -5.18 17.58
C SER A 272 -8.65 -5.75 16.35
N ILE A 273 -8.01 -6.92 16.48
CA ILE A 273 -7.31 -7.57 15.36
C ILE A 273 -8.31 -7.99 14.28
N TYR A 274 -9.45 -8.58 14.67
CA TYR A 274 -10.43 -9.11 13.72
C TYR A 274 -11.43 -8.08 13.18
N GLN A 275 -11.58 -6.92 13.83
CA GLN A 275 -12.43 -5.83 13.31
C GLN A 275 -11.74 -4.94 12.26
N PHE A 276 -10.41 -5.02 12.13
CA PHE A 276 -9.67 -4.22 11.17
C PHE A 276 -9.39 -5.01 9.89
N ASP A 277 -9.50 -4.38 8.73
CA ASP A 277 -9.42 -5.11 7.46
C ASP A 277 -7.97 -5.29 6.98
N MET A 278 -7.68 -6.49 6.44
CA MET A 278 -6.48 -6.77 5.64
C MET A 278 -6.87 -6.80 4.17
N ALA A 279 -6.93 -5.62 3.55
CA ALA A 279 -7.25 -5.51 2.13
C ALA A 279 -6.21 -6.20 1.23
N VAL A 280 -6.63 -6.60 0.03
CA VAL A 280 -5.77 -7.24 -0.99
C VAL A 280 -5.75 -6.39 -2.25
N TYR A 281 -4.59 -5.77 -2.51
CA TYR A 281 -4.31 -5.08 -3.76
C TYR A 281 -3.44 -5.96 -4.65
N THR A 282 -3.94 -6.31 -5.84
CA THR A 282 -3.25 -7.25 -6.74
C THR A 282 -2.70 -6.52 -7.96
N LYS A 283 -1.37 -6.44 -8.04
CA LYS A 283 -0.67 -5.93 -9.22
C LYS A 283 -0.41 -7.06 -10.19
N ILE A 284 -0.86 -6.94 -11.44
CA ILE A 284 -0.55 -7.98 -12.43
C ILE A 284 0.05 -7.37 -13.69
N PHE A 285 1.13 -8.02 -14.12
CA PHE A 285 2.01 -7.50 -15.15
C PHE A 285 1.81 -8.21 -16.48
N VAL A 286 1.48 -7.39 -17.49
CA VAL A 286 1.25 -7.61 -18.92
C VAL A 286 2.45 -7.44 -19.86
N LYS A 287 3.18 -8.46 -20.34
CA LYS A 287 4.18 -8.25 -21.42
C LYS A 287 3.62 -8.65 -22.78
N PHE A 288 3.73 -7.75 -23.77
CA PHE A 288 3.27 -7.99 -25.14
C PHE A 288 4.42 -7.96 -26.15
N PRO A 289 4.32 -8.69 -27.29
CA PRO A 289 5.37 -8.70 -28.32
C PRO A 289 5.49 -7.36 -29.07
N ARG A 290 4.40 -6.59 -29.14
CA ARG A 290 4.37 -5.25 -29.72
C ARG A 290 3.38 -4.37 -28.98
N LYS A 291 3.59 -3.06 -29.03
CA LYS A 291 2.67 -2.07 -28.49
C LYS A 291 1.42 -1.97 -29.37
N PHE A 292 0.25 -1.89 -28.75
CA PHE A 292 -1.04 -1.66 -29.43
C PHE A 292 -1.91 -0.61 -28.74
N TRP A 293 -1.38 0.08 -27.72
CA TRP A 293 -2.08 1.10 -26.96
C TRP A 293 -1.50 2.50 -27.24
N PRO A 294 -2.30 3.57 -27.01
CA PRO A 294 -1.84 4.95 -27.17
C PRO A 294 -0.69 5.29 -26.22
N GLU A 295 0.18 6.20 -26.65
CA GLU A 295 1.21 6.81 -25.82
C GLU A 295 1.25 8.31 -26.02
N GLY A 296 1.88 9.01 -25.08
CA GLY A 296 2.03 10.45 -25.11
C GLY A 296 1.67 11.06 -23.76
N LYS A 297 1.55 12.39 -23.75
CA LYS A 297 1.10 13.14 -22.57
C LYS A 297 -0.30 12.65 -22.16
N GLY A 298 -0.49 12.40 -20.86
CA GLY A 298 -1.78 11.95 -20.33
C GLY A 298 -2.20 10.52 -20.70
N ARG A 299 -1.32 9.69 -21.27
CA ARG A 299 -1.62 8.29 -21.66
C ARG A 299 -1.00 7.25 -20.72
N GLU A 300 -0.54 7.66 -19.55
CA GLU A 300 0.08 6.75 -18.57
C GLU A 300 -0.96 5.85 -17.91
N PHE A 301 -2.11 6.41 -17.55
CA PHE A 301 -3.24 5.71 -16.95
C PHE A 301 -4.44 5.71 -17.89
N PHE A 302 -5.18 4.60 -17.91
CA PHE A 302 -6.50 4.53 -18.52
C PHE A 302 -7.43 3.62 -17.72
N LEU A 303 -8.72 3.85 -17.91
CA LEU A 303 -9.79 3.16 -17.19
C LEU A 303 -10.61 2.33 -18.17
N TYR A 304 -11.04 1.15 -17.73
CA TYR A 304 -11.96 0.29 -18.46
C TYR A 304 -13.31 0.26 -17.75
N ALA A 305 -14.30 0.94 -18.35
CA ALA A 305 -15.66 1.06 -17.81
C ALA A 305 -16.48 -0.20 -18.12
N SER A 306 -16.13 -1.29 -17.42
CA SER A 306 -16.88 -2.54 -17.42
C SER A 306 -18.27 -2.35 -16.78
N SER A 307 -19.27 -3.08 -17.28
CA SER A 307 -20.57 -3.20 -16.61
C SER A 307 -20.47 -3.95 -15.27
N ARG A 308 -19.39 -4.72 -15.06
CA ARG A 308 -19.04 -5.35 -13.79
C ARG A 308 -17.99 -4.50 -13.04
N ARG A 309 -18.40 -3.85 -11.94
CA ARG A 309 -17.53 -3.02 -11.09
C ARG A 309 -16.24 -3.75 -10.69
N GLY A 310 -15.10 -3.09 -10.82
CA GLY A 310 -13.78 -3.60 -10.43
C GLY A 310 -13.16 -4.65 -11.36
N TYR A 311 -13.81 -4.99 -12.48
CA TYR A 311 -13.30 -6.01 -13.39
C TYR A 311 -12.23 -5.45 -14.35
N TYR A 312 -10.95 -5.65 -14.01
CA TYR A 312 -9.77 -5.15 -14.75
C TYR A 312 -9.90 -3.66 -15.12
N GLY A 313 -10.22 -2.85 -14.11
CA GLY A 313 -10.69 -1.49 -14.31
C GLY A 313 -9.60 -0.44 -14.53
N VAL A 314 -8.49 -0.51 -13.79
CA VAL A 314 -7.43 0.51 -13.82
C VAL A 314 -6.21 -0.06 -14.51
N TRP A 315 -5.70 0.64 -15.50
CA TRP A 315 -4.55 0.20 -16.28
C TRP A 315 -3.48 1.27 -16.28
N ARG A 316 -2.21 0.83 -16.27
CA ARG A 316 -1.06 1.70 -16.40
C ARG A 316 -0.01 1.17 -17.36
N SER A 317 0.37 2.00 -18.32
CA SER A 317 1.51 1.76 -19.21
C SER A 317 2.84 2.02 -18.50
N LEU A 318 3.76 1.06 -18.53
CA LEU A 318 5.07 1.14 -17.87
C LEU A 318 6.19 1.67 -18.78
N ARG A 319 5.89 2.37 -19.87
CA ARG A 319 6.92 2.90 -20.80
C ARG A 319 8.03 3.70 -20.10
N ARG A 320 7.67 4.53 -19.11
CA ARG A 320 8.66 5.35 -18.39
C ARG A 320 9.63 4.50 -17.57
N SER A 321 9.24 3.30 -17.16
CA SER A 321 10.09 2.37 -16.42
C SER A 321 10.75 1.30 -17.30
N THR A 322 10.17 0.92 -18.44
CA THR A 322 10.60 -0.22 -19.26
C THR A 322 10.64 0.09 -20.75
N GLN A 323 11.65 -0.41 -21.48
CA GLN A 323 11.69 -0.35 -22.95
C GLN A 323 10.73 -1.37 -23.61
N ALA A 324 10.39 -2.46 -22.92
CA ALA A 324 9.45 -3.46 -23.41
C ALA A 324 7.99 -3.02 -23.21
N PRO A 325 7.04 -3.38 -24.10
CA PRO A 325 5.62 -3.08 -23.94
C PRO A 325 5.04 -3.83 -22.73
N THR A 326 4.97 -3.13 -21.59
CA THR A 326 4.55 -3.71 -20.30
C THR A 326 3.40 -2.91 -19.68
N PHE A 327 2.37 -3.63 -19.20
CA PHE A 327 1.27 -3.10 -18.40
C PHE A 327 1.35 -3.55 -16.96
N SER A 328 0.81 -2.73 -16.06
CA SER A 328 0.31 -3.18 -14.76
C SER A 328 -1.15 -2.76 -14.60
N TRP A 329 -1.98 -3.64 -14.04
CA TRP A 329 -3.20 -3.24 -13.33
C TRP A 329 -2.98 -3.38 -11.83
#